data_AF-A0A7W1M682-F1
#
_entry.id   AF-A0A7W1M682-F1
#
_cell.length_a   1.000
_cell.length_b   1.000
_cell.length_c   1.000
_cell.angle_alpha   90.00
_cell.angle_beta   90.00
_cell.angle_gamma   90.00
#
_symmetry.space_group_name_H-M   'P 1'
#
loop_
_entity.id
_entity.type
_entity.pdbx_description
1 polymer ?
#
loop_
_entity_poly.entity_id
_entity_poly.type
_entity_poly.pdbx_seq_one_letter_code
_entity_poly.pdbx_strand_id
1 'polypeptide(L)'
;MVYIGMYDPNPVVYRTGWKMLRDGGVALRDFDPDLRDLLRQDSATFIEQFQRGEGDEGEAVFDYLQNAGAFAVTTESAGSFTTKWSRAGGNSIHAYEYPALARHARAFDEIDDPGAFDYSMHAVTPRVNDIVAFRAGDQFLLVQVLEVHGGPEYGSDHTAVRIRWQVRPRCSR
;
A
#
# COMPACT_ATOMS: atom_id res chain seq x y z
N MET A 1 4.63 22.48 26.12
CA MET A 1 4.18 22.62 24.72
C MET A 1 5.16 21.85 23.85
N VAL A 2 4.68 21.07 22.89
CA VAL A 2 5.51 20.25 22.00
C VAL A 2 5.29 20.73 20.57
N TYR A 3 6.40 20.83 19.82
CA TYR A 3 6.37 21.12 18.38
C TYR A 3 6.63 19.83 17.60
N ILE A 4 5.81 19.59 16.59
CA ILE A 4 5.81 18.36 15.81
C ILE A 4 6.26 18.69 14.39
N GLY A 5 7.37 18.09 13.98
CA GLY A 5 7.90 18.26 12.64
C GLY A 5 7.36 17.27 11.64
N MET A 6 7.14 16.03 12.06
CA MET A 6 6.66 14.96 11.21
C MET A 6 5.93 13.91 12.03
N TYR A 7 4.93 13.26 11.42
CA TYR A 7 4.29 12.07 11.99
C TYR A 7 5.07 10.82 11.57
N ASP A 8 5.11 9.82 12.44
CA ASP A 8 5.75 8.55 12.12
C ASP A 8 5.04 7.87 10.92
N PRO A 9 5.73 7.56 9.81
CA PRO A 9 5.15 6.94 8.63
C PRO A 9 4.72 5.48 8.85
N ASN A 10 5.13 4.83 9.94
CA ASN A 10 4.66 3.48 10.25
C ASN A 10 3.15 3.51 10.56
N PRO A 11 2.32 2.78 9.78
CA PRO A 11 0.86 2.80 9.91
C PRO A 11 0.35 2.47 11.31
N VAL A 12 1.06 1.64 12.07
CA VAL A 12 0.65 1.18 13.40
C VAL A 12 0.78 2.28 14.45
N VAL A 13 1.71 3.22 14.26
CA VAL A 13 2.02 4.28 15.22
C VAL A 13 1.65 5.68 14.70
N TYR A 14 1.20 5.79 13.45
CA TYR A 14 0.84 7.05 12.81
C TYR A 14 -0.14 7.85 13.68
N ARG A 15 0.32 9.05 14.11
CA ARG A 15 -0.38 9.97 15.03
C ARG A 15 -0.72 9.43 16.43
N THR A 16 -0.29 8.22 16.81
CA THR A 16 -0.54 7.67 18.15
C THR A 16 0.15 8.51 19.24
N GLY A 17 1.42 8.90 19.04
CA GLY A 17 2.13 9.78 19.97
C GLY A 17 1.51 11.18 20.10
N TRP A 18 1.05 11.76 18.98
CA TRP A 18 0.32 13.02 18.96
C TRP A 18 -0.98 12.91 19.79
N LYS A 19 -1.73 11.82 19.59
CA LYS A 19 -2.97 11.55 20.32
C LYS A 19 -2.73 11.47 21.82
N MET A 20 -1.70 10.72 22.26
CA MET A 20 -1.33 10.59 23.67
C MET A 20 -1.01 11.95 24.31
N LEU A 21 -0.23 12.80 23.63
CA LEU A 21 0.10 14.14 24.12
C LEU A 21 -1.14 15.03 24.23
N ARG A 22 -2.00 15.03 23.21
CA ARG A 22 -3.27 15.77 23.21
C ARG A 22 -4.16 15.34 24.38
N ASP A 23 -4.35 14.04 24.56
CA ASP A 23 -5.24 13.48 25.58
C ASP A 23 -4.69 13.71 27.00
N GLY A 24 -3.37 13.85 27.14
CA GLY A 24 -2.71 14.28 28.37
C GLY A 24 -2.75 15.79 28.64
N GLY A 25 -3.44 16.58 27.80
CA GLY A 25 -3.56 18.04 27.96
C GLY A 25 -2.31 18.83 27.54
N VAL A 26 -1.38 18.21 26.81
CA VAL A 26 -0.18 18.90 26.30
C VAL A 26 -0.57 19.78 25.11
N ALA A 27 -0.20 21.06 25.15
CA ALA A 27 -0.34 21.94 23.99
C ALA A 27 0.59 21.48 22.86
N LEU A 28 0.02 21.25 21.67
CA LEU A 28 0.72 20.79 20.47
C LEU A 28 0.70 21.88 19.39
N ARG A 29 1.80 22.06 18.68
CA ARG A 29 1.89 22.85 17.45
C ARG A 29 2.69 22.10 16.40
N ASP A 30 2.39 22.32 15.13
CA ASP A 30 3.26 21.87 14.05
C ASP A 30 4.39 22.90 13.85
N PHE A 31 5.55 22.46 13.36
CA PHE A 31 6.55 23.40 12.85
C PHE A 31 6.04 24.14 11.61
N ASP A 32 6.65 25.29 11.34
CA ASP A 32 6.40 26.05 10.12
C ASP A 32 6.68 25.18 8.87
N PRO A 33 5.97 25.42 7.75
CA PRO A 33 6.04 24.56 6.56
C PRO A 33 7.45 24.30 6.03
N ASP A 34 8.31 25.31 6.01
CA ASP A 34 9.71 25.25 5.57
C ASP A 34 10.55 24.30 6.41
N LEU A 35 10.41 24.34 7.74
CA LEU A 35 11.09 23.42 8.64
C LEU A 35 10.56 21.98 8.49
N ARG A 36 9.27 21.81 8.21
CA ARG A 36 8.69 20.49 7.92
C ARG A 36 9.20 19.91 6.60
N ASP A 37 9.42 20.74 5.60
CA ASP A 37 9.97 20.31 4.31
C ASP A 37 11.43 19.84 4.47
N LEU A 38 12.25 20.55 5.26
CA LEU A 38 13.60 20.12 5.60
C LEU A 38 13.61 18.77 6.33
N LEU A 39 12.73 18.59 7.32
CA LEU A 39 12.64 17.33 8.06
C LEU A 39 12.20 16.15 7.17
N ARG A 40 11.33 16.39 6.18
CA ARG A 40 10.97 15.37 5.19
C ARG A 40 12.13 15.02 4.28
N GLN A 41 12.93 16.00 3.87
CA GLN A 41 14.13 15.74 3.07
C GLN A 41 15.14 14.88 3.83
N ASP A 42 15.40 15.21 5.10
CA ASP A 42 16.32 14.45 5.96
C ASP A 42 15.82 13.03 6.24
N SER A 43 14.49 12.81 6.22
CA SER A 43 13.86 11.51 6.50
C SER A 43 13.39 10.77 5.25
N ALA A 44 13.70 11.26 4.06
CA ALA A 44 13.12 10.77 2.80
C ALA A 44 13.30 9.25 2.63
N THR A 45 14.52 8.75 2.85
CA THR A 45 14.83 7.31 2.73
C THR A 45 14.00 6.44 3.69
N PHE A 46 13.72 6.95 4.90
CA PHE A 46 12.90 6.24 5.89
C PHE A 46 11.41 6.28 5.55
N ILE A 47 10.91 7.33 4.90
CA ILE A 47 9.53 7.41 4.42
C ILE A 47 9.33 6.50 3.21
N GLU A 48 10.30 6.51 2.30
CA GLU A 48 10.24 5.75 1.04
C GLU A 48 10.02 4.26 1.27
N GLN A 49 10.63 3.66 2.30
CA GLN A 49 10.47 2.22 2.59
C GLN A 49 9.01 1.80 2.90
N PHE A 50 8.14 2.73 3.30
CA PHE A 50 6.72 2.48 3.53
C PHE A 50 5.84 2.77 2.31
N GLN A 51 6.45 3.26 1.22
CA GLN A 51 5.76 3.67 -0.01
C GLN A 51 6.23 2.89 -1.24
N ARG A 52 7.36 2.18 -1.14
CA ARG A 52 7.89 1.34 -2.21
C ARG A 52 8.41 -0.02 -1.72
N GLY A 53 8.29 -1.01 -2.59
CA GLY A 53 8.97 -2.30 -2.51
C GLY A 53 9.96 -2.48 -3.65
N GLU A 54 10.93 -3.36 -3.47
CA GLU A 54 11.95 -3.69 -4.47
C GLU A 54 12.02 -5.21 -4.68
N GLY A 55 12.34 -5.62 -5.90
CA GLY A 55 12.50 -7.02 -6.29
C GLY A 55 11.27 -7.64 -6.95
N ASP A 56 11.50 -8.76 -7.63
CA ASP A 56 10.45 -9.49 -8.35
C ASP A 56 9.46 -10.20 -7.41
N GLU A 57 9.83 -10.38 -6.14
CA GLU A 57 9.01 -10.92 -5.06
C GLU A 57 9.22 -10.10 -3.79
N GLY A 58 8.17 -9.96 -2.98
CA GLY A 58 8.30 -9.30 -1.69
C GLY A 58 6.99 -9.16 -0.93
N GLU A 59 7.09 -8.54 0.24
CA GLU A 59 5.96 -8.27 1.13
C GLU A 59 6.11 -6.85 1.71
N ALA A 60 4.99 -6.15 1.90
CA ALA A 60 4.97 -4.82 2.50
C ALA A 60 3.69 -4.58 3.30
N VAL A 61 3.80 -3.70 4.30
CA VAL A 61 2.69 -3.13 5.05
C VAL A 61 2.75 -1.62 4.91
N PHE A 62 1.64 -1.00 4.51
CA PHE A 62 1.56 0.45 4.36
C PHE A 62 0.16 0.99 4.67
N ASP A 63 0.09 2.26 5.06
CA ASP A 63 -1.16 2.99 5.26
C ASP A 63 -1.75 3.39 3.91
N TYR A 64 -2.81 2.72 3.47
CA TYR A 64 -3.47 3.04 2.19
C TYR A 64 -4.24 4.37 2.19
N LEU A 65 -4.30 5.11 3.31
CA LEU A 65 -4.79 6.49 3.33
C LEU A 65 -3.66 7.51 3.09
N GLN A 66 -2.41 7.09 3.10
CA GLN A 66 -1.25 7.91 2.79
C GLN A 66 -0.85 7.74 1.32
N ASN A 67 -0.03 8.67 0.81
CA ASN A 67 0.47 8.66 -0.57
C ASN A 67 -0.64 8.46 -1.64
N ALA A 68 -1.84 8.99 -1.40
CA ALA A 68 -3.02 8.77 -2.23
C ALA A 68 -3.30 7.28 -2.54
N GLY A 69 -3.02 6.40 -1.57
CA GLY A 69 -3.19 4.96 -1.69
C GLY A 69 -2.15 4.26 -2.56
N ALA A 70 -1.15 4.99 -3.07
CA ALA A 70 -0.18 4.46 -4.01
C ALA A 70 0.98 3.74 -3.31
N PHE A 71 1.32 2.56 -3.84
CA PHE A 71 2.49 1.79 -3.44
C PHE A 71 3.25 1.36 -4.69
N ALA A 72 4.51 1.80 -4.80
CA ALA A 72 5.37 1.52 -5.95
C ALA A 72 6.13 0.19 -5.76
N VAL A 73 6.30 -0.58 -6.82
CA VAL A 73 7.17 -1.77 -6.81
C VAL A 73 8.17 -1.61 -7.95
N THR A 74 9.45 -1.53 -7.61
CA THR A 74 10.52 -1.54 -8.61
C THR A 74 11.10 -2.94 -8.70
N THR A 75 11.08 -3.49 -9.91
CA THR A 75 11.39 -4.90 -10.18
C THR A 75 12.63 -5.00 -11.05
N GLU A 76 13.30 -6.14 -11.00
CA GLU A 76 14.49 -6.38 -11.81
C GLU A 76 14.12 -6.79 -13.24
N SER A 77 13.05 -7.59 -13.39
CA SER A 77 12.67 -8.18 -14.68
C SER A 77 11.61 -7.41 -15.46
N ALA A 78 10.82 -6.54 -14.82
CA ALA A 78 9.60 -5.97 -15.39
C ALA A 78 9.48 -4.43 -15.28
N GLY A 79 10.50 -3.75 -14.75
CA GLY A 79 10.48 -2.30 -14.53
C GLY A 79 9.71 -1.91 -13.27
N SER A 80 8.93 -0.82 -13.32
CA SER A 80 8.21 -0.32 -12.15
C SER A 80 6.70 -0.43 -12.31
N PHE A 81 6.04 -0.82 -11.24
CA PHE A 81 4.58 -0.83 -11.11
C PHE A 81 4.16 0.18 -10.03
N THR A 82 2.98 0.78 -10.20
CA THR A 82 2.31 1.52 -9.14
C THR A 82 0.97 0.84 -8.89
N THR A 83 0.79 0.34 -7.68
CA THR A 83 -0.50 -0.20 -7.21
C THR A 83 -1.24 0.88 -6.44
N LYS A 84 -2.58 0.89 -6.50
CA LYS A 84 -3.37 1.87 -5.76
C LYS A 84 -4.53 1.24 -4.99
N TRP A 85 -4.69 1.71 -3.76
CA TRP A 85 -5.53 1.08 -2.75
C TRP A 85 -6.39 2.09 -2.00
N SER A 86 -7.64 1.74 -1.70
CA SER A 86 -8.51 2.58 -0.87
C SER A 86 -9.46 1.74 -0.02
N ARG A 87 -10.00 2.38 1.02
CA ARG A 87 -10.84 1.71 2.02
C ARG A 87 -12.08 1.07 1.38
N ALA A 88 -12.34 -0.20 1.70
CA ALA A 88 -13.59 -0.89 1.38
C ALA A 88 -14.29 -1.45 2.62
N GLY A 89 -13.56 -2.17 3.47
CA GLY A 89 -14.10 -2.76 4.70
C GLY A 89 -13.04 -3.30 5.66
N GLY A 90 -13.48 -4.06 6.68
CA GLY A 90 -12.57 -4.64 7.69
C GLY A 90 -11.77 -5.86 7.24
N ASN A 91 -12.16 -6.48 6.11
CA ASN A 91 -11.47 -7.64 5.54
C ASN A 91 -11.34 -7.54 4.01
N SER A 92 -11.53 -6.35 3.46
CA SER A 92 -11.50 -6.08 2.03
C SER A 92 -10.97 -4.67 1.76
N ILE A 93 -10.37 -4.51 0.58
CA ILE A 93 -9.78 -3.25 0.13
C ILE A 93 -10.13 -3.04 -1.33
N HIS A 94 -10.27 -1.79 -1.79
CA HIS A 94 -10.39 -1.50 -3.20
C HIS A 94 -9.00 -1.41 -3.81
N ALA A 95 -8.75 -2.16 -4.87
CA ALA A 95 -7.64 -1.93 -5.79
C ALA A 95 -8.18 -1.16 -7.00
N TYR A 96 -7.49 -0.13 -7.48
CA TYR A 96 -7.94 0.67 -8.63
C TYR A 96 -6.81 1.05 -9.60
N GLU A 97 -7.17 1.72 -10.70
CA GLU A 97 -6.36 1.93 -11.93
C GLU A 97 -6.28 0.68 -12.82
N TYR A 98 -7.46 0.16 -13.16
CA TYR A 98 -7.63 -0.98 -14.07
C TYR A 98 -6.92 -2.28 -13.61
N PRO A 99 -7.08 -2.71 -12.35
CA PRO A 99 -6.62 -4.03 -11.93
C PRO A 99 -7.58 -5.14 -12.39
N ALA A 100 -7.11 -6.39 -12.38
CA ALA A 100 -7.96 -7.57 -12.58
C ALA A 100 -7.92 -8.50 -11.37
N LEU A 101 -9.08 -9.03 -10.97
CA LEU A 101 -9.18 -10.01 -9.88
C LEU A 101 -8.93 -11.43 -10.41
N ALA A 102 -7.94 -12.13 -9.86
CA ALA A 102 -7.66 -13.53 -10.17
C ALA A 102 -8.66 -14.44 -9.44
N ARG A 103 -9.89 -14.50 -9.97
CA ARG A 103 -11.01 -15.20 -9.31
C ARG A 103 -10.64 -16.67 -9.04
N HIS A 104 -10.92 -17.11 -7.81
CA HIS A 104 -10.71 -18.46 -7.31
C HIS A 104 -9.25 -18.88 -7.10
N ALA A 105 -8.26 -18.10 -7.54
CA ALA A 105 -6.86 -18.36 -7.26
C ALA A 105 -6.53 -18.09 -5.78
N ARG A 106 -5.76 -18.96 -5.15
CA ARG A 106 -5.32 -18.86 -3.74
C ARG A 106 -3.82 -18.64 -3.60
N ALA A 107 -3.07 -19.01 -4.62
CA ALA A 107 -1.62 -18.88 -4.68
C ALA A 107 -1.18 -18.47 -6.09
N PHE A 108 0.02 -17.90 -6.19
CA PHE A 108 0.53 -17.35 -7.45
C PHE A 108 0.88 -18.43 -8.50
N ASP A 109 1.14 -19.66 -8.07
CA ASP A 109 1.44 -20.82 -8.92
C ASP A 109 0.20 -21.38 -9.62
N GLU A 110 -1.01 -21.06 -9.15
CA GLU A 110 -2.27 -21.35 -9.83
C GLU A 110 -2.54 -20.41 -11.03
N ILE A 111 -1.72 -19.37 -11.22
CA ILE A 111 -1.87 -18.35 -12.25
C ILE A 111 -0.75 -18.50 -13.29
N ASP A 112 -1.09 -19.10 -14.42
CA ASP A 112 -0.18 -19.29 -15.56
C ASP A 112 -0.03 -17.99 -16.40
N ASP A 113 -1.15 -17.47 -16.94
CA ASP A 113 -1.17 -16.26 -17.77
C ASP A 113 -2.09 -15.17 -17.17
N PRO A 114 -1.53 -14.19 -16.44
CA PRO A 114 -2.29 -13.04 -15.92
C PRO A 114 -2.88 -12.15 -17.02
N GLY A 115 -2.37 -12.25 -18.26
CA GLY A 115 -2.87 -11.50 -19.42
C GLY A 115 -4.26 -11.93 -19.87
N ALA A 116 -4.72 -13.11 -19.46
CA ALA A 116 -6.05 -13.63 -19.76
C ALA A 116 -7.16 -13.06 -18.86
N PHE A 117 -6.81 -12.28 -17.83
CA PHE A 117 -7.81 -11.71 -16.92
C PHE A 117 -8.58 -10.52 -17.51
N ASP A 118 -9.71 -10.19 -16.88
CA ASP A 118 -10.55 -9.06 -17.26
C ASP A 118 -10.11 -7.76 -16.56
N TYR A 119 -9.43 -6.89 -17.31
CA TYR A 119 -8.97 -5.56 -16.88
C TYR A 119 -9.94 -4.42 -17.28
N SER A 120 -11.18 -4.73 -17.67
CA SER A 120 -12.15 -3.72 -18.12
C SER A 120 -12.66 -2.82 -16.99
N MET A 121 -12.56 -3.28 -15.74
CA MET A 121 -13.03 -2.56 -14.57
C MET A 121 -11.97 -1.61 -14.04
N HIS A 122 -12.34 -0.35 -13.77
CA HIS A 122 -11.42 0.62 -13.15
C HIS A 122 -10.97 0.22 -11.74
N ALA A 123 -11.78 -0.57 -11.02
CA ALA A 123 -11.50 -1.04 -9.69
C ALA A 123 -12.06 -2.43 -9.43
N VAL A 124 -11.40 -3.18 -8.55
CA VAL A 124 -11.85 -4.46 -7.99
C VAL A 124 -11.73 -4.41 -6.47
N THR A 125 -12.47 -5.27 -5.77
CA THR A 125 -12.51 -5.27 -4.30
C THR A 125 -12.02 -6.62 -3.76
N PRO A 126 -10.70 -6.88 -3.75
CA PRO A 126 -10.16 -8.09 -3.13
C PRO A 126 -10.49 -8.15 -1.64
N ARG A 127 -10.78 -9.36 -1.17
CA ARG A 127 -10.77 -9.73 0.24
C ARG A 127 -9.38 -10.19 0.65
N VAL A 128 -9.17 -10.33 1.95
CA VAL A 128 -7.99 -11.04 2.47
C VAL A 128 -7.89 -12.42 1.81
N ASN A 129 -6.68 -12.75 1.36
CA ASN A 129 -6.23 -13.86 0.53
C ASN A 129 -6.57 -13.80 -0.97
N ASP A 130 -7.34 -12.83 -1.45
CA ASP A 130 -7.55 -12.68 -2.90
C ASP A 130 -6.29 -12.15 -3.58
N ILE A 131 -6.10 -12.56 -4.84
CA ILE A 131 -5.01 -12.11 -5.70
C ILE A 131 -5.55 -11.15 -6.75
N VAL A 132 -4.86 -10.03 -6.93
CA VAL A 132 -5.12 -9.00 -7.94
C VAL A 132 -3.93 -8.90 -8.86
N ALA A 133 -4.16 -8.76 -10.15
CA ALA A 133 -3.13 -8.48 -11.14
C ALA A 133 -3.16 -7.00 -11.55
N PHE A 134 -1.99 -6.38 -11.58
CA PHE A 134 -1.75 -5.07 -12.18
C PHE A 134 -0.91 -5.23 -13.44
N ARG A 135 -1.06 -4.33 -14.41
CA ARG A 135 -0.38 -4.40 -15.71
C ARG A 135 0.42 -3.13 -16.00
N ALA A 136 1.65 -3.30 -16.47
CA ALA A 136 2.49 -2.25 -17.03
C ALA A 136 2.99 -2.68 -18.42
N GLY A 137 2.31 -2.22 -19.48
CA GLY A 137 2.58 -2.72 -20.83
C GLY A 137 2.26 -4.21 -20.96
N ASP A 138 3.26 -5.01 -21.29
CA ASP A 138 3.18 -6.48 -21.40
C ASP A 138 3.61 -7.21 -20.10
N GLN A 139 3.94 -6.48 -19.04
CA GLN A 139 4.39 -7.03 -17.77
C GLN A 139 3.26 -7.04 -16.74
N PHE A 140 3.27 -8.03 -15.84
CA PHE A 140 2.24 -8.20 -14.82
C PHE A 140 2.84 -8.28 -13.43
N LEU A 141 2.14 -7.68 -12.47
CA LEU A 141 2.41 -7.80 -11.04
C LEU A 141 1.21 -8.47 -10.38
N LEU A 142 1.41 -9.68 -9.88
CA LEU A 142 0.43 -10.35 -9.03
C LEU A 142 0.60 -9.86 -7.60
N VAL A 143 -0.48 -9.47 -6.96
CA VAL A 143 -0.50 -8.95 -5.59
C VAL A 143 -1.56 -9.67 -4.79
N GLN A 144 -1.17 -10.34 -3.71
CA GLN A 144 -2.11 -10.94 -2.77
C GLN A 144 -2.29 -10.04 -1.55
N VAL A 145 -3.54 -9.83 -1.18
CA VAL A 145 -3.90 -9.13 0.07
C VAL A 145 -3.77 -10.11 1.23
N LEU A 146 -2.83 -9.89 2.13
CA LEU A 146 -2.59 -10.76 3.29
C LEU A 146 -3.38 -10.31 4.52
N GLU A 147 -3.59 -9.00 4.66
CA GLU A 147 -4.26 -8.42 5.82
C GLU A 147 -4.81 -7.03 5.50
N VAL A 148 -5.92 -6.65 6.13
CA VAL A 148 -6.53 -5.33 6.00
C VAL A 148 -6.93 -4.83 7.39
N HIS A 149 -6.46 -3.63 7.74
CA HIS A 149 -6.94 -2.87 8.88
C HIS A 149 -7.78 -1.70 8.37
N GLY A 150 -9.11 -1.79 8.56
CA GLY A 150 -10.08 -0.84 8.00
C GLY A 150 -10.16 0.52 8.71
N GLY A 151 -9.50 0.67 9.86
CA GLY A 151 -9.70 1.75 10.81
C GLY A 151 -10.82 1.48 11.84
N PRO A 152 -11.10 2.45 12.74
CA PRO A 152 -11.94 2.23 13.93
C PRO A 152 -13.37 1.77 13.62
N GLU A 153 -13.93 2.23 12.51
CA GLU A 153 -15.26 1.83 12.02
C GLU A 153 -15.37 0.33 11.70
N TYR A 154 -14.21 -0.33 11.51
CA TYR A 154 -14.10 -1.75 11.19
C TYR A 154 -13.30 -2.54 12.25
N GLY A 155 -13.16 -1.98 13.46
CA GLY A 155 -12.55 -2.69 14.60
C GLY A 155 -11.02 -2.69 14.63
N SER A 156 -10.35 -1.90 13.79
CA SER A 156 -8.89 -1.69 13.86
C SER A 156 -8.57 -0.28 14.38
N ASP A 157 -7.50 -0.09 15.13
CA ASP A 157 -7.09 1.23 15.63
C ASP A 157 -6.36 2.09 14.59
N HIS A 158 -5.94 1.50 13.48
CA HIS A 158 -5.24 2.16 12.38
C HIS A 158 -5.74 1.68 11.00
N THR A 159 -5.24 2.32 9.93
CA THR A 159 -5.45 1.90 8.55
C THR A 159 -4.18 1.34 7.95
N ALA A 160 -4.24 0.13 7.42
CA ALA A 160 -3.13 -0.49 6.72
C ALA A 160 -3.57 -1.65 5.85
N VAL A 161 -2.78 -1.96 4.84
CA VAL A 161 -2.87 -3.20 4.08
C VAL A 161 -1.52 -3.88 4.10
N ARG A 162 -1.53 -5.20 4.31
CA ARG A 162 -0.37 -6.05 4.09
C ARG A 162 -0.55 -6.76 2.76
N ILE A 163 0.43 -6.63 1.88
CA ILE A 163 0.43 -7.28 0.57
C ILE A 163 1.71 -8.08 0.39
N ARG A 164 1.62 -9.16 -0.37
CA ARG A 164 2.78 -9.79 -1.02
C ARG A 164 2.64 -9.70 -2.52
N TRP A 165 3.74 -9.62 -3.24
CA TRP A 165 3.74 -9.57 -4.69
C TRP A 165 4.67 -10.60 -5.32
N GLN A 166 4.36 -10.90 -6.59
CA GLN A 166 5.23 -11.64 -7.48
C GLN A 166 5.08 -11.11 -8.90
N VAL A 167 6.20 -10.85 -9.56
CA VAL A 167 6.25 -10.44 -10.97
C VAL A 167 6.00 -11.65 -11.85
N ARG A 168 5.23 -11.42 -12.92
CA ARG A 168 5.03 -12.37 -14.01
C ARG A 168 5.48 -11.68 -15.29
N PRO A 169 6.73 -11.89 -15.71
CA PRO A 169 7.17 -11.42 -17.01
C PRO A 169 6.41 -12.18 -18.09
N ARG A 170 6.15 -11.52 -19.22
CA ARG A 170 5.55 -12.22 -20.36
C ARG A 170 6.46 -13.37 -20.78
N CYS A 171 5.92 -14.58 -20.87
CA CYS A 171 6.60 -15.65 -21.58
C CYS A 171 6.84 -15.19 -23.02
N SER A 172 8.11 -15.05 -23.42
CA SER A 172 8.47 -14.94 -24.82
C SER A 172 8.07 -16.26 -25.48
N ARG A 173 7.07 -16.19 -26.37
CA ARG A 173 6.78 -17.27 -27.31
C ARG A 173 7.81 -17.28 -28.43
#